data_AF-A0A4P7LGF6-F1
#
_entry.id   AF-A0A4P7LGF6-F1
#
_cell.length_a   1.000
_cell.length_b   1.000
_cell.length_c   1.000
_cell.angle_alpha   90.00
_cell.angle_beta   90.00
_cell.angle_gamma   90.00
#
_symmetry.space_group_name_H-M   'P 1'
#
loop_
_entity.id
_entity.type
_entity.pdbx_description
1 polymer ?
#
loop_
_entity_poly.entity_id
_entity_poly.type
_entity_poly.pdbx_seq_one_letter_code
_entity_poly.pdbx_strand_id
1 'polypeptide(L)'
;MNPNRRSLRRTLGRYSRRNGPRKAQTLLAAGLLCLAGAAGAAPAQVTPVAMQAPAAGQHAAAASPFTEDPARAAVERFLLQQTAGLPGKVSVQVAPPSGGRAPECASPDPFLPAGASPWGRVSVGVRCGGERPWVRYMQARVSVLTDYYVASRALGPGEPVSQADIEVRQGDLATLPRAVITDPAQLAGAVAANRIAAGSPMRSDLLRKAIAVRQGQTVTVSVEGEAFQISSEGKVLADAATGNTVQVRLRNGQVVNGLVRSGDTVVLQ
;
A
#
# COMPACT_ATOMS: atom_id res chain seq x y z
N MET A 1 6.84 53.81 18.23
CA MET A 1 7.75 54.70 17.48
C MET A 1 9.20 54.32 17.75
N ASN A 2 9.91 53.72 16.78
CA ASN A 2 11.11 54.27 16.10
C ASN A 2 11.61 53.18 15.12
N PRO A 3 12.01 53.51 13.88
CA PRO A 3 12.02 52.62 12.74
C PRO A 3 13.42 52.08 12.45
N ASN A 4 13.52 51.01 11.65
CA ASN A 4 14.69 50.87 10.79
C ASN A 4 14.31 50.21 9.45
N ARG A 5 14.56 50.95 8.37
CA ARG A 5 14.37 50.57 6.96
C ARG A 5 15.74 50.36 6.33
N ARG A 6 15.73 49.63 5.20
CA ARG A 6 16.74 49.50 4.12
C ARG A 6 17.69 48.32 4.30
N SER A 7 18.13 47.60 3.27
CA SER A 7 17.81 47.50 1.83
C SER A 7 18.77 46.47 1.22
N LEU A 8 18.56 46.12 -0.07
CA LEU A 8 19.53 45.57 -1.06
C LEU A 8 19.66 44.03 -1.07
N ARG A 9 19.13 43.36 -2.11
CA ARG A 9 19.65 43.15 -3.49
C ARG A 9 20.56 41.91 -3.58
N ARG A 10 20.48 41.26 -4.75
CA ARG A 10 21.33 40.17 -5.30
C ARG A 10 20.88 38.77 -4.86
N THR A 11 20.76 37.75 -5.71
CA THR A 11 21.26 37.54 -7.07
C THR A 11 20.47 36.40 -7.70
N LEU A 12 20.05 36.56 -8.96
CA LEU A 12 19.58 35.49 -9.84
C LEU A 12 20.74 34.53 -10.12
N GLY A 13 20.58 33.26 -9.75
CA GLY A 13 21.48 32.17 -10.12
C GLY A 13 20.77 31.16 -11.02
N ARG A 14 20.67 31.46 -12.32
CA ARG A 14 20.36 30.46 -13.34
C ARG A 14 21.58 29.56 -13.51
N TYR A 15 21.46 28.27 -13.22
CA TYR A 15 22.47 27.29 -13.63
C TYR A 15 21.83 26.26 -14.58
N SER A 16 22.05 26.51 -15.87
CA SER A 16 21.76 25.62 -16.98
C SER A 16 22.90 24.61 -17.09
N ARG A 17 22.59 23.30 -17.08
CA ARG A 17 23.50 22.28 -17.63
C ARG A 17 22.80 21.52 -18.75
N ARG A 18 23.26 21.80 -19.96
CA ARG A 18 23.10 20.98 -21.17
C ARG A 18 23.93 19.71 -21.00
N ASN A 19 23.33 18.54 -21.23
CA ASN A 19 24.05 17.31 -21.54
C ASN A 19 23.75 16.92 -22.99
N GLY A 20 24.77 16.96 -23.84
CA GLY A 20 24.74 16.36 -25.17
C GLY A 20 25.35 14.95 -25.15
N PRO A 21 24.92 14.03 -26.02
CA PRO A 21 25.41 12.66 -26.05
C PRO A 21 26.67 12.55 -26.92
N ARG A 22 27.68 11.80 -26.45
CA ARG A 22 28.83 11.37 -27.27
C ARG A 22 28.55 9.97 -27.81
N LYS A 23 28.37 9.88 -29.14
CA LYS A 23 28.50 8.65 -29.93
C LYS A 23 29.90 8.61 -30.54
N ALA A 24 30.56 7.45 -30.46
CA ALA A 24 31.70 7.00 -31.28
C ALA A 24 31.78 5.48 -30.99
N GLN A 25 31.46 4.51 -31.86
CA GLN A 25 32.01 4.19 -33.20
C GLN A 25 33.55 4.33 -33.20
N THR A 26 34.39 3.36 -33.54
CA THR A 26 34.34 2.16 -34.39
C THR A 26 35.75 1.53 -34.28
N LEU A 27 35.94 0.25 -34.63
CA LEU A 27 36.93 -0.22 -35.63
C LEU A 27 37.34 -1.69 -35.45
N LEU A 28 37.05 -2.44 -36.51
CA LEU A 28 37.62 -3.69 -36.97
C LEU A 28 39.15 -3.81 -36.84
N ALA A 29 39.64 -5.04 -36.61
CA ALA A 29 40.82 -5.56 -37.29
C ALA A 29 40.82 -7.10 -37.29
N ALA A 30 41.12 -7.66 -38.45
CA ALA A 30 41.10 -9.08 -38.80
C ALA A 30 42.52 -9.65 -38.89
N GLY A 31 42.63 -10.97 -38.66
CA GLY A 31 43.60 -11.85 -39.34
C GLY A 31 45.02 -11.92 -38.78
N LEU A 32 45.50 -13.13 -38.45
CA LEU A 32 46.41 -13.88 -39.33
C LEU A 32 46.71 -15.28 -38.74
N LEU A 33 46.70 -16.27 -39.64
CA LEU A 33 47.17 -17.64 -39.45
C LEU A 33 48.71 -17.67 -39.45
N CYS A 34 49.33 -18.45 -38.55
CA CYS A 34 50.70 -18.95 -38.71
C CYS A 34 50.82 -20.37 -38.14
N LEU A 35 51.34 -21.27 -38.97
CA LEU A 35 51.65 -22.68 -38.73
C LEU A 35 53.18 -22.84 -38.58
N ALA A 36 53.64 -23.40 -37.46
CA ALA A 36 54.92 -24.09 -37.23
C ALA A 36 54.94 -24.45 -35.72
N GLY A 37 55.43 -25.56 -35.19
CA GLY A 37 56.28 -26.67 -35.62
C GLY A 37 56.80 -27.27 -34.31
N ALA A 38 56.72 -28.58 -34.16
CA ALA A 38 56.88 -29.29 -32.88
C ALA A 38 58.32 -29.27 -32.32
N ALA A 39 58.46 -29.06 -31.00
CA ALA A 39 59.64 -29.45 -30.23
C ALA A 39 59.19 -29.90 -28.83
N GLY A 40 59.54 -31.14 -28.48
CA GLY A 40 59.09 -31.84 -27.31
C GLY A 40 59.62 -31.29 -25.99
N ALA A 41 58.74 -31.22 -25.02
CA ALA A 41 59.04 -31.31 -23.61
C ALA A 41 57.91 -32.13 -22.98
N ALA A 42 58.24 -33.26 -22.38
CA ALA A 42 57.28 -34.12 -21.69
C ALA A 42 56.62 -33.33 -20.54
N PRO A 43 55.30 -33.10 -20.55
CA PRO A 43 54.65 -32.50 -19.41
C PRO A 43 54.50 -33.57 -18.32
N ALA A 44 55.06 -33.28 -17.16
CA ALA A 44 54.78 -33.97 -15.91
C ALA A 44 53.27 -34.17 -15.78
N GLN A 45 52.86 -35.41 -15.57
CA GLN A 45 51.45 -35.76 -15.39
C GLN A 45 50.98 -35.24 -14.04
N VAL A 46 50.54 -33.98 -14.03
CA VAL A 46 49.79 -33.42 -12.91
C VAL A 46 48.40 -34.02 -13.01
N THR A 47 48.15 -35.10 -12.27
CA THR A 47 46.79 -35.62 -12.06
C THR A 47 45.96 -34.49 -11.46
N PRO A 48 44.91 -34.00 -12.13
CA PRO A 48 44.03 -33.02 -11.51
C PRO A 48 43.36 -33.69 -10.31
N VAL A 49 43.64 -33.17 -9.12
CA VAL A 49 42.79 -33.43 -7.96
C VAL A 49 41.42 -32.88 -8.33
N ALA A 50 40.48 -33.78 -8.61
CA ALA A 50 39.11 -33.42 -8.85
C ALA A 50 38.59 -32.71 -7.60
N MET A 51 38.47 -31.37 -7.68
CA MET A 51 37.68 -30.59 -6.74
C MET A 51 36.25 -31.10 -6.87
N GLN A 52 35.86 -31.97 -5.95
CA GLN A 52 34.48 -32.36 -5.76
C GLN A 52 33.73 -31.09 -5.38
N ALA A 53 32.97 -30.54 -6.33
CA ALA A 53 31.97 -29.53 -6.04
C ALA A 53 31.05 -30.10 -4.95
N PRO A 54 30.74 -29.34 -3.88
CA PRO A 54 29.77 -29.80 -2.91
C PRO A 54 28.49 -30.07 -3.69
N ALA A 55 28.06 -31.33 -3.70
CA ALA A 55 26.76 -31.69 -4.22
C ALA A 55 25.76 -30.77 -3.52
N ALA A 56 25.17 -29.86 -4.29
CA ALA A 56 24.04 -29.09 -3.83
C ALA A 56 22.96 -30.12 -3.53
N GLY A 57 22.91 -30.55 -2.25
CA GLY A 57 21.87 -31.41 -1.74
C GLY A 57 20.57 -30.75 -2.11
N GLN A 58 19.86 -31.35 -3.06
CA GLN A 58 18.48 -31.05 -3.34
C GLN A 58 17.74 -31.42 -2.06
N HIS A 59 17.65 -30.48 -1.12
CA HIS A 59 16.63 -30.50 -0.09
C HIS A 59 15.31 -30.32 -0.83
N ALA A 60 14.83 -31.40 -1.46
CA ALA A 60 13.43 -31.52 -1.80
C ALA A 60 12.69 -31.27 -0.49
N ALA A 61 11.96 -30.15 -0.42
CA ALA A 61 11.10 -29.84 0.71
C ALA A 61 10.23 -31.08 0.93
N ALA A 62 10.50 -31.82 2.01
CA ALA A 62 9.80 -33.06 2.29
C ALA A 62 8.30 -32.75 2.27
N ALA A 63 7.57 -33.37 1.34
CA ALA A 63 6.13 -33.25 1.27
C ALA A 63 5.59 -33.71 2.63
N SER A 64 5.01 -32.77 3.38
CA SER A 64 4.57 -33.06 4.74
C SER A 64 3.44 -34.10 4.69
N PRO A 65 3.51 -35.20 5.48
CA PRO A 65 2.54 -36.30 5.39
C PRO A 65 1.14 -35.96 5.95
N PHE A 66 0.86 -34.70 6.26
CA PHE A 66 -0.35 -34.24 6.95
C PHE A 66 -1.18 -33.26 6.12
N THR A 67 -1.32 -33.54 4.82
CA THR A 67 -2.12 -32.72 3.89
C THR A 67 -3.61 -32.69 4.26
N GLU A 68 -4.13 -33.70 4.96
CA GLU A 68 -5.55 -33.81 5.35
C GLU A 68 -5.80 -33.54 6.85
N ASP A 69 -5.10 -32.56 7.44
CA ASP A 69 -5.38 -32.14 8.82
C ASP A 69 -6.69 -31.31 8.89
N PRO A 70 -7.70 -31.70 9.71
CA PRO A 70 -8.93 -30.93 9.88
C PRO A 70 -8.69 -29.50 10.38
N ALA A 71 -7.62 -29.27 11.16
CA ALA A 71 -7.22 -27.93 11.58
C ALA A 71 -6.75 -27.08 10.39
N ARG A 72 -6.03 -27.68 9.43
CA ARG A 72 -5.62 -26.99 8.18
C ARG A 72 -6.84 -26.53 7.38
N ALA A 73 -7.81 -27.42 7.18
CA ALA A 73 -9.04 -27.10 6.47
C ALA A 73 -9.91 -26.06 7.20
N ALA A 74 -9.92 -26.07 8.53
CA ALA A 74 -10.57 -25.03 9.33
C ALA A 74 -9.89 -23.66 9.13
N VAL A 75 -8.56 -23.60 9.20
CA VAL A 75 -7.77 -22.38 8.96
C VAL A 75 -8.00 -21.83 7.56
N GLU A 76 -7.99 -22.69 6.55
CA GLU A 76 -8.20 -22.29 5.15
C GLU A 76 -9.57 -21.64 4.93
N ARG A 77 -10.64 -22.27 5.42
CA ARG A 77 -12.01 -21.71 5.35
C ARG A 77 -12.13 -20.39 6.11
N PHE A 78 -11.54 -20.32 7.31
CA PHE A 78 -11.54 -19.11 8.11
C PHE A 78 -10.85 -17.95 7.39
N LEU A 79 -9.67 -18.17 6.80
CA LEU A 79 -8.97 -17.13 6.04
C LEU A 79 -9.77 -16.67 4.81
N LEU A 80 -10.38 -17.61 4.08
CA LEU A 80 -11.26 -17.27 2.95
C LEU A 80 -12.42 -16.37 3.40
N GLN A 81 -13.07 -16.69 4.52
CA GLN A 81 -14.14 -15.86 5.10
C GLN A 81 -13.64 -14.46 5.52
N GLN A 82 -12.48 -14.38 6.18
CA GLN A 82 -11.89 -13.09 6.59
C GLN A 82 -11.53 -12.20 5.38
N THR A 83 -11.29 -12.80 4.22
CA THR A 83 -10.95 -12.08 2.99
C THR A 83 -12.12 -11.88 2.03
N ALA A 84 -13.33 -12.32 2.37
CA ALA A 84 -14.49 -12.35 1.46
C ALA A 84 -15.02 -10.98 1.00
N GLY A 85 -14.49 -9.88 1.55
CA GLY A 85 -14.80 -8.51 1.13
C GLY A 85 -13.64 -7.75 0.51
N LEU A 86 -12.48 -8.39 0.32
CA LEU A 86 -11.32 -7.72 -0.27
C LEU A 86 -11.49 -7.60 -1.79
N PRO A 87 -11.06 -6.49 -2.39
CA PRO A 87 -11.11 -6.34 -3.83
C PRO A 87 -10.11 -7.32 -4.46
N GLY A 88 -10.53 -8.06 -5.49
CA GLY A 88 -9.64 -8.87 -6.32
C GLY A 88 -9.69 -10.39 -6.07
N LYS A 89 -8.64 -11.09 -6.48
CA LYS A 89 -8.54 -12.55 -6.42
C LYS A 89 -7.71 -12.98 -5.22
N VAL A 90 -8.32 -13.73 -4.31
CA VAL A 90 -7.67 -14.26 -3.11
C VAL A 90 -7.10 -15.66 -3.38
N SER A 91 -5.89 -15.90 -2.91
CA SER A 91 -5.25 -17.21 -2.89
C SER A 91 -4.70 -17.49 -1.48
N VAL A 92 -5.09 -18.62 -0.90
CA VAL A 92 -4.69 -19.02 0.46
C VAL A 92 -3.83 -20.29 0.36
N GLN A 93 -2.68 -20.28 1.03
CA GLN A 93 -1.82 -21.44 1.21
C GLN A 93 -1.54 -21.61 2.70
N VAL A 94 -2.04 -22.70 3.29
CA VAL A 94 -1.76 -23.04 4.69
C VAL A 94 -0.60 -24.03 4.72
N ALA A 95 0.46 -23.69 5.45
CA ALA A 95 1.58 -24.58 5.64
C ALA A 95 1.16 -25.77 6.53
N PRO A 96 1.68 -26.97 6.24
CA PRO A 96 1.51 -28.12 7.13
C PRO A 96 2.02 -27.81 8.55
N PRO A 97 1.39 -28.37 9.60
CA PRO A 97 1.81 -28.11 10.98
C PRO A 97 3.22 -28.69 11.21
N SER A 98 4.13 -27.86 11.74
CA SER A 98 5.52 -28.24 12.01
C SER A 98 5.72 -29.17 13.23
N GLY A 99 4.64 -29.53 13.93
CA GLY A 99 4.64 -30.34 15.16
C GLY A 99 3.90 -31.68 15.05
N GLY A 100 3.73 -32.20 13.84
CA GLY A 100 2.98 -33.44 13.58
C GLY A 100 1.45 -33.23 13.54
N ARG A 101 0.68 -34.33 13.45
CA ARG A 101 -0.80 -34.29 13.44
C ARG A 101 -1.34 -33.58 14.68
N ALA A 102 -2.35 -32.72 14.51
CA ALA A 102 -3.07 -32.14 15.65
C ALA A 102 -3.80 -33.23 16.44
N PRO A 103 -3.98 -33.07 17.77
CA PRO A 103 -4.91 -33.93 18.50
C PRO A 103 -6.31 -33.84 17.87
N GLU A 104 -7.13 -34.87 18.04
CA GLU A 104 -8.49 -34.85 17.52
C GLU A 104 -9.28 -33.66 18.07
N CYS A 105 -10.02 -33.01 17.20
CA CYS A 105 -10.83 -31.85 17.52
C CYS A 105 -12.16 -31.89 16.80
N ALA A 106 -13.26 -31.99 17.56
CA ALA A 106 -14.61 -31.97 17.00
C ALA A 106 -14.97 -30.58 16.44
N SER A 107 -14.55 -29.52 17.13
CA SER A 107 -14.90 -28.13 16.82
C SER A 107 -13.66 -27.22 16.85
N PRO A 108 -12.83 -27.22 15.79
CA PRO A 108 -11.71 -26.31 15.69
C PRO A 108 -12.20 -24.87 15.51
N ASP A 109 -11.69 -23.96 16.34
CA ASP A 109 -11.99 -22.52 16.33
C ASP A 109 -10.74 -21.71 15.93
N PRO A 110 -10.57 -21.36 14.64
CA PRO A 110 -9.45 -20.55 14.19
C PRO A 110 -9.62 -19.07 14.56
N PHE A 111 -8.53 -18.43 14.95
CA PHE A 111 -8.49 -17.01 15.28
C PHE A 111 -7.19 -16.34 14.81
N LEU A 112 -7.26 -15.05 14.51
CA LEU A 112 -6.10 -14.21 14.29
C LEU A 112 -5.70 -13.52 15.60
N PRO A 113 -4.39 -13.40 15.90
CA PRO A 113 -3.92 -12.51 16.96
C PRO A 113 -4.40 -11.07 16.74
N ALA A 114 -4.61 -10.33 17.83
CA ALA A 114 -5.05 -8.94 17.74
C ALA A 114 -4.07 -8.09 16.90
N GLY A 115 -4.62 -7.30 15.98
CA GLY A 115 -3.83 -6.45 15.08
C GLY A 115 -3.18 -7.17 13.89
N ALA A 116 -3.36 -8.49 13.75
CA ALA A 116 -2.92 -9.21 12.56
C ALA A 116 -3.81 -8.88 11.36
N SER A 117 -3.19 -8.67 10.19
CA SER A 117 -3.92 -8.54 8.93
C SER A 117 -4.31 -9.93 8.42
N PRO A 118 -5.50 -10.12 7.82
CA PRO A 118 -5.90 -11.41 7.27
C PRO A 118 -5.20 -11.77 5.95
N TRP A 119 -4.34 -10.89 5.41
CA TRP A 119 -3.53 -11.17 4.22
C TRP A 119 -2.02 -11.08 4.49
N GLY A 120 -1.22 -11.58 3.54
CA GLY A 120 0.23 -11.65 3.66
C GLY A 120 0.72 -12.94 4.31
N ARG A 121 1.82 -12.86 5.07
CA ARG A 121 2.25 -13.97 5.94
C ARG A 121 1.48 -13.86 7.25
N VAL A 122 0.64 -14.84 7.52
CA VAL A 122 -0.26 -14.84 8.68
C VAL A 122 -0.02 -16.07 9.55
N SER A 123 -0.10 -15.86 10.86
CA SER A 123 -0.05 -16.94 11.85
C SER A 123 -1.44 -17.08 12.45
N VAL A 124 -2.13 -18.18 12.13
CA VAL A 124 -3.50 -18.45 12.59
C VAL A 124 -3.42 -19.40 13.76
N GLY A 125 -4.00 -19.01 14.90
CA GLY A 125 -4.17 -19.90 16.03
C GLY A 125 -5.43 -20.74 15.84
N VAL A 126 -5.39 -22.01 16.21
CA VAL A 126 -6.55 -22.90 16.26
C VAL A 126 -6.74 -23.30 17.70
N ARG A 127 -7.89 -22.93 18.28
CA ARG A 127 -8.34 -23.37 19.60
C ARG A 127 -9.20 -24.60 19.42
N CYS A 128 -8.92 -25.63 20.21
CA CYS A 128 -9.82 -26.75 20.37
C CYS A 128 -10.30 -26.81 21.82
N GLY A 129 -11.62 -26.75 22.01
CA GLY A 129 -12.24 -27.02 23.31
C GLY A 129 -12.44 -28.53 23.54
N GLY A 130 -12.92 -28.89 24.73
CA GLY A 130 -13.23 -30.28 25.11
C GLY A 130 -12.48 -30.73 26.36
N GLU A 131 -12.39 -32.04 26.57
CA GLU A 131 -11.74 -32.64 27.76
C GLU A 131 -10.25 -32.33 27.85
N ARG A 132 -9.59 -32.14 26.70
CA ARG A 132 -8.17 -31.79 26.61
C ARG A 132 -8.00 -30.54 25.72
N PRO A 133 -8.22 -29.34 26.27
CA PRO A 133 -8.13 -28.12 25.48
C PRO A 133 -6.69 -27.87 25.03
N TRP A 134 -6.54 -27.40 23.79
CA TRP A 134 -5.23 -27.06 23.24
C TRP A 134 -5.33 -25.89 22.26
N VAL A 135 -4.19 -25.21 22.05
CA VAL A 135 -4.04 -24.16 21.05
C VAL A 135 -2.80 -24.45 20.21
N ARG A 136 -2.95 -24.35 18.89
CA ARG A 136 -1.84 -24.53 17.95
C ARG A 136 -1.80 -23.40 16.94
N TYR A 137 -0.62 -22.89 16.64
CA TYR A 137 -0.43 -21.91 15.58
C TYR A 137 0.01 -22.59 14.28
N MET A 138 -0.60 -22.15 13.18
CA MET A 138 -0.30 -22.60 11.83
C MET A 138 0.11 -21.39 10.99
N GLN A 139 1.16 -21.56 10.19
CA GLN A 139 1.60 -20.53 9.25
C GLN A 139 0.77 -20.63 7.98
N ALA A 140 0.32 -19.50 7.45
CA ALA A 140 -0.32 -19.42 6.15
C ALA A 140 0.19 -18.22 5.37
N ARG A 141 0.06 -18.30 4.05
CA ARG A 141 0.27 -17.20 3.12
C ARG A 141 -1.05 -16.92 2.43
N VAL A 142 -1.46 -15.66 2.44
CA VAL A 142 -2.66 -15.18 1.77
C VAL A 142 -2.23 -14.08 0.81
N SER A 143 -2.37 -14.34 -0.48
CA SER A 143 -2.08 -13.38 -1.55
C SER A 143 -3.41 -12.84 -2.09
N VAL A 144 -3.48 -11.53 -2.30
CA VAL A 144 -4.67 -10.85 -2.81
C VAL A 144 -4.27 -10.01 -4.00
N LEU A 145 -4.51 -10.54 -5.19
CA LEU A 145 -4.21 -9.86 -6.45
C LEU A 145 -5.34 -8.89 -6.76
N THR A 146 -5.04 -7.59 -6.70
CA THR A 146 -6.03 -6.54 -6.82
C THR A 146 -5.52 -5.37 -7.64
N ASP A 147 -6.47 -4.55 -8.10
CA ASP A 147 -6.18 -3.27 -8.70
C ASP A 147 -5.98 -2.22 -7.60
N TYR A 148 -4.91 -1.44 -7.75
CA TYR A 148 -4.55 -0.35 -6.86
C TYR A 148 -4.14 0.87 -7.68
N TYR A 149 -4.16 2.02 -7.03
CA TYR A 149 -3.90 3.29 -7.69
C TYR A 149 -2.47 3.76 -7.45
N VAL A 150 -1.81 4.25 -8.49
CA VAL A 150 -0.49 4.89 -8.44
C VAL A 150 -0.55 6.31 -8.98
N ALA A 151 0.36 7.17 -8.53
CA ALA A 151 0.45 8.53 -9.04
C ALA A 151 1.09 8.54 -10.45
N SER A 152 0.42 9.08 -11.46
CA SER A 152 0.95 9.19 -12.82
C SER A 152 2.06 10.26 -12.94
N ARG A 153 1.99 11.29 -12.08
CA ARG A 153 3.00 12.36 -11.94
C ARG A 153 3.33 12.62 -10.48
N ALA A 154 4.37 13.40 -10.24
CA ALA A 154 4.67 13.88 -8.90
C ALA A 154 3.58 14.88 -8.43
N LEU A 155 3.09 14.69 -7.21
CA LEU A 155 2.13 15.57 -6.53
C LEU A 155 2.81 16.26 -5.35
N GLY A 156 2.72 17.59 -5.32
CA GLY A 156 3.18 18.41 -4.20
C GLY A 156 2.20 18.43 -3.03
N PRO A 157 2.67 18.70 -1.80
CA PRO A 157 1.77 18.94 -0.67
C PRO A 157 0.77 20.06 -0.97
N GLY A 158 -0.51 19.81 -0.70
CA GLY A 158 -1.61 20.74 -0.96
C GLY A 158 -2.20 20.66 -2.37
N GLU A 159 -1.63 19.86 -3.27
CA GLU A 159 -2.22 19.65 -4.60
C GLU A 159 -3.44 18.72 -4.54
N PRO A 160 -4.56 19.08 -5.20
CA PRO A 160 -5.70 18.18 -5.33
C PRO A 160 -5.34 17.00 -6.24
N VAL A 161 -5.84 15.82 -5.89
CA VAL A 161 -5.70 14.62 -6.70
C VAL A 161 -6.80 14.63 -7.76
N SER A 162 -6.41 14.69 -9.04
CA SER A 162 -7.34 14.57 -10.16
C SER A 162 -7.30 13.17 -10.79
N GLN A 163 -8.31 12.83 -11.59
CA GLN A 163 -8.34 11.55 -12.33
C GLN A 163 -7.17 11.40 -13.31
N ALA A 164 -6.64 12.51 -13.84
CA ALA A 164 -5.46 12.48 -14.72
C ALA A 164 -4.15 12.16 -13.97
N ASP A 165 -4.14 12.36 -12.65
CA ASP A 165 -2.97 12.13 -11.80
C ASP A 165 -2.88 10.69 -11.29
N ILE A 166 -3.83 9.84 -11.67
CA ILE A 166 -4.01 8.49 -11.16
C ILE A 166 -3.88 7.48 -12.32
N GLU A 167 -3.17 6.40 -12.08
CA GLU A 167 -3.10 5.23 -12.95
C GLU A 167 -3.47 3.98 -12.17
N VAL A 168 -4.19 3.05 -12.78
CA VAL A 168 -4.55 1.75 -12.19
C VAL A 168 -3.45 0.73 -12.49
N ARG A 169 -3.01 0.01 -11.46
CA ARG A 169 -2.05 -1.10 -11.59
C ARG A 169 -2.52 -2.31 -10.82
N GLN A 170 -2.14 -3.49 -11.29
CA GLN A 170 -2.45 -4.75 -10.62
C GLN A 170 -1.27 -5.19 -9.75
N GLY A 171 -1.53 -5.63 -8.53
CA GLY A 171 -0.50 -6.08 -7.59
C GLY A 171 -1.03 -6.91 -6.44
N ASP A 172 -0.13 -7.62 -5.75
CA ASP A 172 -0.49 -8.38 -4.56
C ASP A 172 -0.47 -7.48 -3.32
N LEU A 173 -1.62 -7.32 -2.64
CA LEU A 173 -1.74 -6.54 -1.40
C LEU A 173 -0.77 -7.01 -0.32
N ALA A 174 -0.34 -8.27 -0.32
CA ALA A 174 0.65 -8.80 0.61
C ALA A 174 2.05 -8.17 0.43
N THR A 175 2.35 -7.65 -0.76
CA THR A 175 3.65 -7.04 -1.11
C THR A 175 3.61 -5.52 -1.10
N LEU A 176 2.41 -4.94 -1.12
CA LEU A 176 2.21 -3.51 -1.15
C LEU A 176 2.38 -2.89 0.25
N PRO A 177 2.75 -1.60 0.31
CA PRO A 177 2.75 -0.86 1.58
C PRO A 177 1.38 -0.90 2.26
N ARG A 178 1.37 -0.71 3.57
CA ARG A 178 0.11 -0.54 4.31
C ARG A 178 -0.64 0.69 3.81
N ALA A 179 -1.97 0.60 3.89
CA ALA A 179 -2.89 1.69 3.57
C ALA A 179 -2.89 2.14 2.09
N VAL A 180 -2.48 1.27 1.16
CA VAL A 180 -2.69 1.50 -0.27
C VAL A 180 -4.19 1.57 -0.58
N ILE A 181 -4.55 2.53 -1.43
CA ILE A 181 -5.92 2.77 -1.85
C ILE A 181 -6.26 1.83 -3.01
N THR A 182 -7.32 1.07 -2.82
CA THR A 182 -7.92 0.17 -3.82
C THR A 182 -9.31 0.63 -4.26
N ASP A 183 -9.92 1.58 -3.54
CA ASP A 183 -11.23 2.15 -3.85
C ASP A 183 -11.08 3.57 -4.42
N PRO A 184 -11.53 3.83 -5.67
CA PRO A 184 -11.44 5.16 -6.27
C PRO A 184 -12.23 6.22 -5.50
N ALA A 185 -13.27 5.86 -4.75
CA ALA A 185 -14.05 6.80 -3.94
C ALA A 185 -13.19 7.49 -2.87
N GLN A 186 -12.10 6.85 -2.43
CA GLN A 186 -11.17 7.44 -1.45
C GLN A 186 -10.27 8.52 -2.06
N LEU A 187 -10.10 8.55 -3.39
CA LEU A 187 -9.30 9.55 -4.10
C LEU A 187 -10.12 10.78 -4.48
N ALA A 188 -11.45 10.67 -4.54
CA ALA A 188 -12.33 11.77 -4.90
C ALA A 188 -12.26 12.89 -3.85
N GLY A 189 -11.87 14.10 -4.29
CA GLY A 189 -11.72 15.26 -3.40
C GLY A 189 -10.54 15.15 -2.42
N ALA A 190 -9.64 14.19 -2.62
CA ALA A 190 -8.42 14.07 -1.85
C ALA A 190 -7.39 15.11 -2.28
N VAL A 191 -6.55 15.51 -1.33
CA VAL A 191 -5.44 16.44 -1.49
C VAL A 191 -4.21 15.78 -0.93
N ALA A 192 -3.08 15.89 -1.62
CA ALA A 192 -1.81 15.39 -1.14
C ALA A 192 -1.43 16.09 0.17
N ALA A 193 -1.28 15.33 1.26
CA ALA A 193 -0.79 15.84 2.53
C ALA A 193 0.74 15.98 2.51
N ASN A 194 1.40 15.05 1.83
CA ASN A 194 2.84 14.98 1.64
C ASN A 194 3.19 14.90 0.15
N ARG A 195 4.47 15.06 -0.19
CA ARG A 195 4.93 14.87 -1.57
C ARG A 195 4.77 13.38 -1.97
N ILE A 196 4.13 13.14 -3.11
CA ILE A 196 3.96 11.81 -3.70
C ILE A 196 4.76 11.78 -5.00
N ALA A 197 5.62 10.77 -5.18
CA ALA A 197 6.43 10.64 -6.39
C ALA A 197 5.63 9.97 -7.52
N ALA A 198 5.97 10.27 -8.77
CA ALA A 198 5.42 9.55 -9.91
C ALA A 198 5.75 8.06 -9.81
N GLY A 199 4.78 7.21 -10.16
CA GLY A 199 4.85 5.75 -10.05
C GLY A 199 4.70 5.18 -8.64
N SER A 200 4.57 6.02 -7.60
CA SER A 200 4.38 5.53 -6.24
C SER A 200 2.92 5.16 -5.93
N PRO A 201 2.66 4.12 -5.12
CA PRO A 201 1.31 3.75 -4.70
C PRO A 201 0.62 4.88 -3.94
N MET A 202 -0.62 5.17 -4.30
CA MET A 202 -1.49 6.09 -3.58
C MET A 202 -1.89 5.45 -2.25
N ARG A 203 -1.57 6.14 -1.15
CA ARG A 203 -1.81 5.64 0.21
C ARG A 203 -2.61 6.66 1.01
N SER A 204 -3.50 6.18 1.86
CA SER A 204 -4.39 7.08 2.61
C SER A 204 -3.65 7.96 3.62
N ASP A 205 -2.48 7.56 4.12
CA ASP A 205 -1.64 8.38 5.00
C ASP A 205 -0.92 9.54 4.27
N LEU A 206 -0.81 9.46 2.94
CA LEU A 206 -0.25 10.53 2.11
C LEU A 206 -1.32 11.51 1.64
N LEU A 207 -2.59 11.22 1.92
CA LEU A 207 -3.74 12.01 1.48
C LEU A 207 -4.50 12.58 2.67
N ARG A 208 -5.15 13.70 2.44
CA ARG A 208 -6.15 14.27 3.34
C ARG A 208 -7.33 14.76 2.51
N LYS A 209 -8.50 14.85 3.11
CA LYS A 209 -9.63 15.48 2.42
C LYS A 209 -9.37 16.97 2.20
N ALA A 210 -9.81 17.51 1.06
CA ALA A 210 -9.78 18.95 0.83
C ALA A 210 -10.62 19.68 1.89
N ILE A 211 -10.08 20.76 2.46
CA ILE A 211 -10.86 21.67 3.30
C ILE A 211 -11.86 22.38 2.38
N ALA A 212 -13.15 22.11 2.57
CA ALA A 212 -14.23 22.71 1.80
C ALA A 212 -14.66 24.04 2.42
N VAL A 213 -14.76 24.08 3.76
CA VAL A 213 -15.11 25.28 4.52
C VAL A 213 -14.03 25.57 5.55
N ARG A 214 -13.66 26.85 5.69
CA ARG A 214 -12.65 27.31 6.65
C ARG A 214 -13.28 27.94 7.89
N GLN A 215 -12.58 27.90 9.00
CA GLN A 215 -12.94 28.63 10.20
C GLN A 215 -13.13 30.12 9.88
N GLY A 216 -14.25 30.65 10.32
CA GLY A 216 -14.65 32.03 10.10
C GLY A 216 -15.24 32.34 8.73
N GLN A 217 -15.35 31.36 7.83
CA GLN A 217 -16.06 31.50 6.57
C GLN A 217 -17.57 31.60 6.82
N THR A 218 -18.24 32.48 6.09
CA THR A 218 -19.71 32.54 6.05
C THR A 218 -20.22 31.48 5.09
N VAL A 219 -21.16 30.65 5.55
CA VAL A 219 -21.78 29.56 4.80
C VAL A 219 -23.30 29.63 4.92
N THR A 220 -23.98 29.08 3.93
CA THR A 220 -25.44 28.90 3.92
C THR A 220 -25.77 27.57 4.59
N VAL A 221 -26.50 27.64 5.70
CA VAL A 221 -27.06 26.50 6.42
C VAL A 221 -28.44 26.22 5.87
N SER A 222 -28.62 25.07 5.22
CA SER A 222 -29.90 24.62 4.68
C SER A 222 -30.49 23.51 5.55
N VAL A 223 -31.79 23.57 5.80
CA VAL A 223 -32.57 22.52 6.43
C VAL A 223 -33.61 22.07 5.43
N GLU A 224 -33.60 20.79 5.08
CA GLU A 224 -34.54 20.18 4.15
C GLU A 224 -35.55 19.34 4.97
N GLY A 225 -36.82 19.73 4.97
CA GLY A 225 -37.94 18.93 5.48
C GLY A 225 -38.77 18.35 4.33
N GLU A 226 -39.75 17.48 4.63
CA GLU A 226 -40.55 16.78 3.59
C GLU A 226 -41.25 17.71 2.59
N ALA A 227 -41.56 18.95 2.98
CA ALA A 227 -42.25 19.93 2.13
C ALA A 227 -41.70 21.38 2.25
N PHE A 228 -40.54 21.58 2.88
CA PHE A 228 -39.96 22.92 3.04
C PHE A 228 -38.43 22.89 3.04
N GLN A 229 -37.82 23.97 2.57
CA GLN A 229 -36.39 24.20 2.68
C GLN A 229 -36.16 25.56 3.35
N ILE A 230 -35.43 25.57 4.46
CA ILE A 230 -35.06 26.81 5.17
C ILE A 230 -33.56 27.00 5.02
N SER A 231 -33.16 28.14 4.43
CA SER A 231 -31.76 28.56 4.36
C SER A 231 -31.48 29.71 5.31
N SER A 232 -30.40 29.64 6.06
CA SER A 232 -29.93 30.71 6.96
C SER A 232 -28.42 30.86 6.83
N GLU A 233 -27.90 32.06 7.04
CA GLU A 233 -26.44 32.27 7.03
C GLU A 233 -25.83 32.03 8.41
N GLY A 234 -24.64 31.44 8.41
CA GLY A 234 -23.86 31.24 9.63
C GLY A 234 -22.36 31.27 9.38
N LYS A 235 -21.60 31.41 10.46
CA LYS A 235 -20.14 31.45 10.45
C LYS A 235 -19.57 30.13 10.98
N VAL A 236 -18.70 29.52 10.19
CA VAL A 236 -18.06 28.23 10.52
C VAL A 236 -17.09 28.40 11.68
N LEU A 237 -17.12 27.49 12.65
CA LEU A 237 -16.27 27.54 13.84
C LEU A 237 -14.96 26.75 13.70
N ALA A 238 -14.88 25.78 12.78
CA ALA A 238 -13.70 24.93 12.55
C ALA A 238 -13.60 24.52 11.08
N ASP A 239 -12.37 24.27 10.59
CA ASP A 239 -12.15 23.76 9.24
C ASP A 239 -12.81 22.39 9.04
N ALA A 240 -13.52 22.21 7.93
CA ALA A 240 -14.14 20.94 7.60
C ALA A 240 -14.08 20.64 6.10
N ALA A 241 -13.98 19.35 5.79
CA ALA A 241 -14.05 18.84 4.44
C ALA A 241 -15.49 18.51 4.04
N THR A 242 -15.75 18.40 2.74
CA THR A 242 -17.02 17.88 2.23
C THR A 242 -17.34 16.51 2.83
N GLY A 243 -18.58 16.32 3.27
CA GLY A 243 -19.06 15.10 3.92
C GLY A 243 -18.65 14.95 5.38
N ASN A 244 -18.01 15.95 6.00
CA ASN A 244 -17.76 15.97 7.45
C ASN A 244 -18.75 16.92 8.15
N THR A 245 -19.06 16.64 9.41
CA THR A 245 -19.88 17.53 10.25
C THR A 245 -19.06 18.71 10.76
N VAL A 246 -19.65 19.90 10.76
CA VAL A 246 -19.03 21.14 11.24
C VAL A 246 -20.00 21.94 12.12
N GLN A 247 -19.45 22.66 13.09
CA GLN A 247 -20.21 23.61 13.90
C GLN A 247 -20.29 24.96 13.20
N VAL A 248 -21.51 25.48 13.09
CA VAL A 248 -21.80 26.79 12.49
C VAL A 248 -22.53 27.65 13.51
N ARG A 249 -22.02 28.86 13.75
CA ARG A 249 -22.70 29.87 14.55
C ARG A 249 -23.61 30.72 13.66
N LEU A 250 -24.90 30.61 13.87
CA LEU A 250 -25.92 31.39 13.17
C LEU A 250 -25.91 32.85 13.62
N ARG A 251 -26.53 33.74 12.83
CA ARG A 251 -26.68 35.17 13.14
C ARG A 251 -27.38 35.43 14.49
N ASN A 252 -28.26 34.52 14.91
CA ASN A 252 -28.97 34.59 16.20
C ASN A 252 -28.11 34.12 17.39
N GLY A 253 -26.84 33.76 17.18
CA GLY A 253 -25.92 33.30 18.22
C GLY A 253 -25.98 31.80 18.52
N GLN A 254 -26.96 31.07 17.99
CA GLN A 254 -27.06 29.62 18.16
C GLN A 254 -25.94 28.91 17.39
N VAL A 255 -25.43 27.81 17.96
CA VAL A 255 -24.45 26.94 17.32
C VAL A 255 -25.15 25.66 16.91
N VAL A 256 -25.08 25.34 15.62
CA VAL A 256 -25.69 24.13 15.04
C VAL A 256 -24.62 23.24 14.41
N ASN A 257 -24.84 21.93 14.45
CA ASN A 257 -24.00 20.94 13.78
C ASN A 257 -24.64 20.56 12.45
N GLY A 258 -23.87 20.65 11.35
CA GLY A 258 -24.37 20.25 10.04
C GLY A 258 -23.30 19.60 9.17
N LEU A 259 -23.73 18.86 8.16
CA LEU A 259 -22.89 18.18 7.19
C LEU A 259 -22.50 19.13 6.06
N VAL A 260 -21.20 19.27 5.77
CA VAL A 260 -20.74 20.10 4.64
C VAL A 260 -21.05 19.42 3.32
N ARG A 261 -21.94 20.01 2.50
CA ARG A 261 -22.30 19.50 1.17
C ARG A 261 -21.40 20.07 0.07
N SER A 262 -21.03 21.34 0.16
CA SER A 262 -20.15 22.05 -0.77
C SER A 262 -19.34 23.13 -0.04
N GLY A 263 -18.45 23.84 -0.75
CA GLY A 263 -17.57 24.85 -0.16
C GLY A 263 -18.28 26.06 0.48
N ASP A 264 -19.60 26.16 0.35
CA ASP A 264 -20.44 27.25 0.83
C ASP A 264 -21.75 26.78 1.49
N THR A 265 -22.08 25.49 1.44
CA THR A 265 -23.37 24.96 1.89
C THR A 265 -23.22 23.85 2.93
N VAL A 266 -23.93 24.01 4.05
CA VAL A 266 -23.99 23.06 5.16
C VAL A 266 -25.45 22.62 5.35
N VAL A 267 -25.70 21.31 5.44
CA VAL A 267 -27.05 20.76 5.61
C VAL A 267 -27.21 20.23 7.04
N LEU A 268 -28.30 20.61 7.72
CA LEU A 268 -28.63 20.00 9.02
C LEU A 268 -29.40 18.70 8.77
N GLN A 269 -29.02 17.63 9.47
CA GLN A 269 -29.75 16.35 9.51
C GLN A 269 -30.52 16.23 10.81
#